data_AF-A0A7C3L1V0-F1
#
_entry.id   AF-A0A7C3L1V0-F1
#
_cell.length_a   1.000
_cell.length_b   1.000
_cell.length_c   1.000
_cell.angle_alpha   90.00
_cell.angle_beta   90.00
_cell.angle_gamma   90.00
#
_symmetry.space_group_name_H-M   'P 1'
#
loop_
_entity.id
_entity.type
_entity.pdbx_description
1 polymer ?
#
loop_
_entity_poly.entity_id
_entity_poly.type
_entity_poly.pdbx_seq_one_letter_code
_entity_poly.pdbx_strand_id
1 'polypeptide(L)'
;MIRHSHGVASLVALCPAIVALPFASCSAVRRSPSALGPGPVTAGSLFTDAIGILSSRPMERDRVDWVTVSADLQPTFQADAPPSAAHRAISQAVDRLHDPHARFIPPPSSLPPAAPPSDEPPAPVQARPIPLFPEGVLLDPHTAYLVVPGCAASAPEDLLAYARSLHDLVARLESTHPTGWIIDLRLNGGGNLWPMLLGLQSVLPEGVVMTSLDGSTVVNRIGIDPSTRTPFGSTGVKVQRPNSPGLPIRSRPTFVSHTHESPSSWAVGR
;
A
#
# COMPACT_ATOMS: atom_id res chain seq x y z
N MET A 1 65.75 -37.20 -83.89
CA MET A 1 66.04 -38.54 -83.35
C MET A 1 64.88 -38.97 -82.45
N ILE A 2 64.15 -39.99 -82.88
CA ILE A 2 63.50 -41.06 -82.09
C ILE A 2 62.46 -40.69 -80.99
N ARG A 3 61.21 -41.03 -81.36
CA ARG A 3 60.10 -41.71 -80.63
C ARG A 3 59.04 -40.95 -79.81
N HIS A 4 57.81 -41.24 -80.23
CA HIS A 4 56.52 -41.24 -79.54
C HIS A 4 56.47 -42.07 -78.26
N SER A 5 55.53 -41.72 -77.37
CA SER A 5 54.57 -42.68 -76.81
C SER A 5 53.36 -41.98 -76.15
N HIS A 6 52.18 -42.55 -76.40
CA HIS A 6 50.85 -42.17 -75.94
C HIS A 6 50.59 -42.53 -74.47
N GLY A 7 49.61 -41.86 -73.86
CA GLY A 7 48.98 -42.27 -72.60
C GLY A 7 47.72 -41.47 -72.31
N VAL A 8 46.56 -42.12 -72.46
CA VAL A 8 45.20 -41.60 -72.31
C VAL A 8 44.80 -41.61 -70.83
N ALA A 9 44.01 -40.63 -70.37
CA ALA A 9 42.70 -40.86 -69.71
C ALA A 9 42.34 -39.86 -68.58
N SER A 10 41.06 -39.49 -68.65
CA SER A 10 40.13 -39.20 -67.57
C SER A 10 40.08 -37.79 -66.97
N LEU A 11 39.08 -37.07 -67.49
CA LEU A 11 38.26 -36.06 -66.81
C LEU A 11 38.01 -36.42 -65.34
N VAL A 12 38.34 -35.49 -64.44
CA VAL A 12 37.71 -35.39 -63.13
C VAL A 12 37.16 -33.97 -63.01
N ALA A 13 35.82 -33.88 -62.96
CA ALA A 13 35.09 -32.65 -62.76
C ALA A 13 35.35 -32.11 -61.34
N LEU A 14 35.87 -30.89 -61.24
CA LEU A 14 35.93 -30.15 -59.99
C LEU A 14 34.55 -29.57 -59.67
N CYS A 15 33.89 -30.16 -58.68
CA CYS A 15 32.67 -29.67 -58.06
C CYS A 15 33.06 -28.70 -56.92
N PRO A 16 32.65 -27.42 -56.90
CA PRO A 16 33.00 -26.54 -55.78
C PRO A 16 32.07 -26.78 -54.59
N ALA A 17 32.69 -27.21 -53.50
CA ALA A 17 32.36 -27.04 -52.09
C ALA A 17 30.97 -26.48 -51.71
N ILE A 18 30.13 -27.34 -51.14
CA ILE A 18 29.13 -26.93 -50.13
C ILE A 18 29.68 -27.39 -48.78
N VAL A 19 30.15 -26.43 -47.98
CA VAL A 19 30.52 -26.64 -46.57
C VAL A 19 29.21 -26.83 -45.79
N ALA A 20 28.87 -28.08 -45.49
CA ALA A 20 27.81 -28.39 -44.54
C ALA A 20 28.32 -28.12 -43.12
N LEU A 21 27.87 -27.01 -42.54
CA LEU A 21 28.04 -26.74 -41.11
C LEU A 21 27.25 -27.78 -40.31
N PRO A 22 27.86 -28.46 -39.32
CA PRO A 22 27.11 -29.37 -38.45
C PRO A 22 26.17 -28.55 -37.58
N PHE A 23 24.86 -28.76 -37.75
CA PHE A 23 23.87 -28.35 -36.76
C PHE A 23 24.20 -29.08 -35.46
N ALA A 24 24.81 -28.38 -34.52
CA ALA A 24 24.88 -28.80 -33.14
C ALA A 24 23.45 -28.94 -32.62
N SER A 25 22.94 -30.17 -32.61
CA SER A 25 21.69 -30.52 -31.96
C SER A 25 21.88 -30.28 -30.47
N CYS A 26 21.58 -29.07 -30.05
CA CYS A 26 21.51 -28.69 -28.65
C CYS A 26 20.31 -29.46 -28.08
N SER A 27 20.59 -30.64 -27.51
CA SER A 27 19.65 -31.32 -26.62
C SER A 27 19.50 -30.45 -25.38
N ALA A 28 18.71 -29.38 -25.51
CA ALA A 28 18.20 -28.64 -24.38
C ALA A 28 17.35 -29.63 -23.59
N VAL A 29 17.93 -30.18 -22.53
CA VAL A 29 17.17 -30.81 -21.45
C VAL A 29 16.15 -29.76 -21.02
N ARG A 30 14.91 -29.91 -21.49
CA ARG A 30 13.78 -29.18 -20.93
C ARG A 30 13.68 -29.66 -19.50
N ARG A 31 14.19 -28.87 -18.56
CA ARG A 31 13.70 -28.96 -17.19
C ARG A 31 12.22 -28.61 -17.30
N SER A 32 11.38 -29.63 -17.16
CA SER A 32 9.96 -29.41 -16.89
C SER A 32 9.87 -28.40 -15.74
N PRO A 33 8.97 -27.40 -15.82
CA PRO A 33 8.68 -26.58 -14.65
C PRO A 33 8.31 -27.55 -13.53
N SER A 34 9.02 -27.51 -12.41
CA SER A 34 8.61 -28.28 -11.24
C SER A 34 7.18 -27.89 -10.94
N ALA A 35 6.27 -28.86 -10.99
CA ALA A 35 4.90 -28.77 -10.54
C ALA A 35 4.85 -28.76 -8.99
N LEU A 36 5.67 -27.91 -8.37
CA LEU A 36 5.59 -27.60 -6.96
C LEU A 36 4.91 -26.24 -6.90
N GLY A 37 3.73 -26.18 -6.29
CA GLY A 37 3.22 -24.93 -5.75
C GLY A 37 4.28 -24.28 -4.84
N PRO A 38 4.10 -23.02 -4.40
CA PRO A 38 5.04 -22.44 -3.44
C PRO A 38 5.23 -23.44 -2.30
N GLY A 39 6.50 -23.80 -2.04
CA GLY A 39 6.83 -24.76 -0.99
C GLY A 39 6.26 -24.34 0.37
N PRO A 40 6.34 -25.21 1.39
CA PRO A 40 5.90 -24.82 2.73
C PRO A 40 6.62 -23.52 3.14
N VAL A 41 5.87 -22.52 3.59
CA VAL A 41 6.44 -21.27 4.08
C VAL A 41 7.25 -21.59 5.33
N THR A 42 8.54 -21.29 5.31
CA THR A 42 9.45 -21.44 6.44
C THR A 42 9.82 -20.08 7.03
N ALA A 43 10.47 -20.06 8.18
CA ALA A 43 11.03 -18.85 8.76
C ALA A 43 12.02 -18.16 7.79
N GLY A 44 12.88 -18.93 7.13
CA GLY A 44 13.83 -18.43 6.15
C GLY A 44 13.17 -17.83 4.92
N SER A 45 12.15 -18.50 4.36
CA SER A 45 11.44 -17.96 3.19
C SER A 45 10.65 -16.69 3.55
N LEU A 46 9.97 -16.68 4.69
CA LEU A 46 9.22 -15.51 5.16
C LEU A 46 10.15 -14.30 5.42
N PHE A 47 11.29 -14.52 6.08
CA PHE A 47 12.26 -13.46 6.34
C PHE A 47 12.87 -12.92 5.04
N THR A 48 13.22 -13.80 4.10
CA THR A 48 13.74 -13.40 2.78
C THR A 48 12.73 -12.54 2.03
N ASP A 49 11.46 -12.96 2.00
CA ASP A 49 10.39 -12.19 1.37
C ASP A 49 10.19 -10.82 2.04
N ALA A 50 10.24 -10.79 3.38
CA ALA A 50 10.14 -9.55 4.14
C ALA A 50 11.28 -8.58 3.81
N ILE A 51 12.54 -9.05 3.82
CA ILE A 51 13.69 -8.22 3.43
C ILE A 51 13.54 -7.72 1.99
N GLY A 52 13.09 -8.57 1.05
CA GLY A 52 12.86 -8.15 -0.33
C GLY A 52 11.79 -7.07 -0.48
N ILE A 53 10.73 -7.09 0.34
CA ILE A 53 9.73 -6.01 0.38
C ILE A 53 10.34 -4.74 0.98
N LEU A 54 11.03 -4.86 2.11
CA LEU A 54 11.60 -3.73 2.84
C LEU A 54 12.71 -3.02 2.05
N SER A 55 13.47 -3.75 1.25
CA SER A 55 14.53 -3.19 0.41
C SER A 55 14.03 -2.58 -0.89
N SER A 56 12.76 -2.77 -1.27
CA SER A 56 12.25 -2.35 -2.59
C SER A 56 11.08 -1.37 -2.57
N ARG A 57 10.28 -1.32 -1.49
CA ARG A 57 9.00 -0.58 -1.49
C ARG A 57 8.94 0.65 -0.58
N PRO A 58 9.40 0.62 0.68
CA PRO A 58 9.30 1.77 1.58
C PRO A 58 9.96 3.02 0.99
N MET A 59 9.44 4.20 1.37
CA MET A 59 10.00 5.49 0.95
C MET A 59 11.46 5.65 1.43
N GLU A 60 11.73 5.22 2.66
CA GLU A 60 13.03 5.36 3.32
C GLU A 60 13.95 4.15 3.10
N ARG A 61 13.64 3.27 2.14
CA ARG A 61 14.40 2.04 1.87
C ARG A 61 15.88 2.29 1.60
N ASP A 62 16.22 3.41 0.94
CA ASP A 62 17.59 3.71 0.53
C ASP A 62 18.47 4.20 1.69
N ARG A 63 17.90 4.49 2.87
CA ARG A 63 18.65 4.87 4.08
C ARG A 63 19.15 3.68 4.89
N VAL A 64 18.73 2.46 4.54
CA VAL A 64 19.02 1.24 5.32
C VAL A 64 19.92 0.32 4.51
N ASP A 65 21.01 -0.14 5.12
CA ASP A 65 21.84 -1.21 4.55
C ASP A 65 21.18 -2.57 4.76
N TRP A 66 20.33 -2.96 3.81
CA TRP A 66 19.57 -4.21 3.87
C TRP A 66 20.45 -5.47 3.79
N VAL A 67 21.65 -5.38 3.21
CA VAL A 67 22.59 -6.51 3.17
C VAL A 67 23.10 -6.79 4.57
N THR A 68 23.54 -5.75 5.28
CA THR A 68 23.98 -5.85 6.67
C THR A 68 22.84 -6.26 7.60
N VAL A 69 21.65 -5.64 7.48
CA VAL A 69 20.47 -6.01 8.30
C VAL A 69 20.09 -7.48 8.12
N SER A 70 20.10 -8.00 6.89
CA SER A 70 19.79 -9.40 6.63
C SER A 70 20.84 -10.33 7.26
N ALA A 71 22.12 -10.02 7.08
CA ALA A 71 23.22 -10.81 7.64
C ALA A 71 23.21 -10.85 9.17
N ASP A 72 22.86 -9.75 9.83
CA ASP A 72 22.80 -9.65 11.29
C ASP A 72 21.62 -10.42 11.89
N LEU A 73 20.48 -10.43 11.20
CA LEU A 73 19.23 -10.97 11.74
C LEU A 73 18.97 -12.42 11.36
N GLN A 74 19.45 -12.88 10.21
CA GLN A 74 19.29 -14.27 9.74
C GLN A 74 19.77 -15.32 10.78
N PRO A 75 20.89 -15.15 11.50
CA PRO A 75 21.36 -16.14 12.49
C PRO A 75 20.48 -16.24 13.74
N THR A 76 19.52 -15.33 13.94
CA THR A 76 18.68 -15.30 15.15
C THR A 76 17.56 -16.34 15.15
N PHE A 77 17.33 -17.03 14.03
CA PHE A 77 16.35 -18.09 13.88
C PHE A 77 16.86 -19.21 12.95
N GLN A 78 16.26 -20.39 13.02
CA GLN A 78 16.58 -21.50 12.10
C GLN A 78 15.75 -21.37 10.82
N ALA A 79 16.39 -21.45 9.64
CA ALA A 79 15.72 -21.18 8.36
C ALA A 79 14.55 -22.14 8.08
N ASP A 80 14.66 -23.41 8.45
CA ASP A 80 13.63 -24.43 8.24
C ASP A 80 12.56 -24.48 9.35
N ALA A 81 12.65 -23.59 10.35
CA ALA A 81 11.66 -23.50 11.41
C ALA A 81 10.30 -22.98 10.90
N PRO A 82 9.22 -23.12 11.70
CA PRO A 82 7.94 -22.50 11.39
C PRO A 82 8.06 -20.97 11.21
N PRO A 83 7.22 -20.34 10.37
CA PRO A 83 7.30 -18.90 10.07
C PRO A 83 7.35 -17.97 11.29
N SER A 84 6.71 -18.38 12.39
CA SER A 84 6.70 -17.63 13.65
C SER A 84 8.10 -17.40 14.24
N ALA A 85 9.07 -18.25 13.94
CA ALA A 85 10.45 -18.07 14.40
C ALA A 85 11.12 -16.81 13.83
N ALA A 86 10.72 -16.36 12.64
CA ALA A 86 11.25 -15.15 12.01
C ALA A 86 10.55 -13.86 12.43
N HIS A 87 9.39 -13.92 13.09
CA HIS A 87 8.56 -12.73 13.37
C HIS A 87 9.32 -11.61 14.10
N ARG A 88 10.12 -11.97 15.12
CA ARG A 88 10.93 -10.98 15.86
C ARG A 88 11.99 -10.33 14.99
N ALA A 89 12.69 -11.11 14.17
CA ALA A 89 13.69 -10.61 13.24
C ALA A 89 13.06 -9.68 12.21
N ILE A 90 11.87 -10.00 11.69
CA ILE A 90 11.14 -9.14 10.75
C ILE A 90 10.74 -7.82 11.42
N SER A 91 10.20 -7.85 12.65
CA SER A 91 9.90 -6.62 13.39
C SER A 91 11.14 -5.75 13.56
N GLN A 92 12.28 -6.33 13.95
CA GLN A 92 13.54 -5.60 14.09
C GLN A 92 14.06 -5.04 12.76
N ALA A 93 13.83 -5.73 11.64
CA ALA A 93 14.17 -5.24 10.31
C ALA A 93 13.28 -4.03 9.93
N VAL A 94 11.98 -4.07 10.26
CA VAL A 94 11.05 -2.94 10.06
C VAL A 94 11.50 -1.73 10.88
N ASP A 95 11.91 -1.93 12.13
CA ASP A 95 12.36 -0.84 13.01
C ASP A 95 13.57 -0.06 12.46
N ARG A 96 14.36 -0.67 11.56
CA ARG A 96 15.50 0.00 10.90
C ARG A 96 15.07 1.11 9.93
N LEU A 97 13.81 1.10 9.48
CA LEU A 97 13.27 2.20 8.68
C LEU A 97 13.14 3.49 9.49
N HIS A 98 13.07 3.41 10.82
CA HIS A 98 12.75 4.53 11.70
C HIS A 98 11.46 5.28 11.28
N ASP A 99 10.52 4.55 10.69
CA ASP A 99 9.23 5.05 10.22
C ASP A 99 8.13 4.64 11.22
N PRO A 100 7.49 5.58 11.93
CA PRO A 100 6.43 5.27 12.89
C PRO A 100 5.17 4.69 12.24
N HIS A 101 5.04 4.75 10.91
CA HIS A 101 3.94 4.19 10.14
C HIS A 101 4.22 2.78 9.61
N ALA A 102 5.46 2.30 9.67
CA ALA A 102 5.83 0.96 9.26
C ALA A 102 5.76 -0.01 10.45
N ARG A 103 5.05 -1.14 10.28
CA ARG A 103 4.98 -2.20 11.29
C ARG A 103 4.82 -3.57 10.66
N PHE A 104 5.44 -4.58 11.27
CA PHE A 104 5.11 -5.98 11.00
C PHE A 104 3.91 -6.40 11.85
N ILE A 105 2.87 -6.94 11.21
CA ILE A 105 1.68 -7.46 11.91
C ILE A 105 1.68 -8.99 11.74
N PRO A 106 2.08 -9.74 12.78
CA PRO A 106 2.03 -11.19 12.71
C PRO A 106 0.57 -11.70 12.81
N PRO A 107 0.28 -12.94 12.38
CA PRO A 107 -1.03 -13.55 12.58
C PRO A 107 -1.48 -13.50 14.05
N PRO A 108 -2.77 -13.28 14.34
CA PRO A 108 -3.26 -13.16 15.72
C PRO A 108 -2.89 -14.34 16.62
N SER A 109 -2.84 -15.55 16.07
CA SER A 109 -2.43 -16.77 16.78
C SER A 109 -0.97 -16.81 17.23
N SER A 110 -0.16 -15.85 16.79
CA SER A 110 1.27 -15.74 17.11
C SER A 110 1.62 -14.52 17.95
N LEU A 111 0.61 -13.72 18.35
CA LEU A 111 0.79 -12.69 19.36
C LEU A 111 0.88 -13.37 20.74
N PRO A 112 1.78 -12.92 21.63
CA PRO A 112 1.73 -13.38 23.02
C PRO A 112 0.35 -13.05 23.62
N PRO A 113 -0.15 -13.87 24.55
CA PRO A 113 -1.37 -13.53 25.28
C PRO A 113 -1.22 -12.12 25.86
N ALA A 114 -2.30 -11.33 25.82
CA ALA A 114 -2.30 -9.99 26.37
C ALA A 114 -1.71 -10.04 27.79
N ALA A 115 -0.80 -9.11 28.10
CA ALA A 115 -0.23 -9.04 29.44
C ALA A 115 -1.40 -9.02 30.44
N PRO A 116 -1.30 -9.77 31.56
CA PRO A 116 -2.30 -9.69 32.60
C PRO A 116 -2.49 -8.22 32.98
N PRO A 117 -3.73 -7.78 33.22
CA PRO A 117 -3.97 -6.41 33.66
C PRO A 117 -3.06 -6.13 34.85
N SER A 118 -2.33 -5.01 34.79
CA SER A 118 -1.47 -4.60 35.90
C SER A 118 -2.32 -4.46 37.16
N ASP A 119 -1.82 -4.92 38.31
CA ASP A 119 -2.48 -4.74 39.61
C ASP A 119 -2.59 -3.25 40.00
N GLU A 120 -1.85 -2.39 39.30
CA GLU A 120 -1.98 -0.95 39.39
C GLU A 120 -3.16 -0.50 38.50
N PRO A 121 -4.26 0.00 39.09
CA PRO A 121 -5.34 0.57 38.30
C PRO A 121 -4.76 1.71 37.46
N PRO A 122 -5.03 1.75 36.14
CA PRO A 122 -4.55 2.83 35.30
C PRO A 122 -4.97 4.15 35.93
N ALA A 123 -4.03 5.09 36.04
CA ALA A 123 -4.35 6.45 36.50
C ALA A 123 -5.61 6.92 35.77
N PRO A 124 -6.58 7.56 36.46
CA PRO A 124 -7.81 7.99 35.82
C PRO A 124 -7.48 9.08 34.79
N VAL A 125 -7.20 8.66 33.57
CA VAL A 125 -7.19 9.55 32.42
C VAL A 125 -8.66 9.87 32.21
N GLN A 126 -9.08 11.08 32.58
CA GLN A 126 -10.38 11.63 32.21
C GLN A 126 -10.42 11.94 30.70
N ALA A 127 -9.98 10.99 29.86
CA ALA A 127 -10.15 11.06 28.43
C ALA A 127 -11.61 10.77 28.13
N ARG A 128 -12.26 11.69 27.42
CA ARG A 128 -13.55 11.37 26.80
C ARG A 128 -13.34 10.16 25.88
N PRO A 129 -14.22 9.15 25.91
CA PRO A 129 -14.18 8.05 24.96
C PRO A 129 -14.18 8.62 23.54
N ILE A 130 -13.30 8.12 22.67
CA ILE A 130 -13.32 8.47 21.24
C ILE A 130 -14.61 7.88 20.65
N PRO A 131 -15.49 8.69 20.03
CA PRO A 131 -16.71 8.17 19.40
C PRO A 131 -16.36 7.15 18.32
N LEU A 132 -17.14 6.08 18.22
CA LEU A 132 -16.97 5.08 17.15
C LEU A 132 -17.62 5.52 15.84
N PHE A 133 -18.62 6.39 15.93
CA PHE A 133 -19.37 6.92 14.79
C PHE A 133 -19.32 8.46 14.79
N PRO A 134 -19.53 9.09 13.63
CA PRO A 134 -19.59 10.53 13.52
C PRO A 134 -20.75 11.14 14.33
N GLU A 135 -20.50 12.34 14.84
CA GLU A 135 -21.47 13.14 15.59
C GLU A 135 -21.52 14.55 15.02
N GLY A 136 -22.65 15.23 15.09
CA GLY A 136 -22.75 16.57 14.51
C GLY A 136 -23.98 17.34 14.93
N VAL A 137 -23.83 18.67 14.96
CA VAL A 137 -24.84 19.63 15.42
C VAL A 137 -24.73 20.92 14.60
N LEU A 138 -25.76 21.77 14.63
CA LEU A 138 -25.60 23.18 14.33
C LEU A 138 -25.07 23.91 15.56
N LEU A 139 -23.99 24.67 15.42
CA LEU A 139 -23.53 25.56 16.49
C LEU A 139 -24.37 26.84 16.53
N ASP A 140 -24.79 27.29 15.35
CA ASP A 140 -25.64 28.45 15.10
C ASP A 140 -26.38 28.25 13.75
N PRO A 141 -27.31 29.14 13.35
CA PRO A 141 -28.08 28.99 12.11
C PRO A 141 -27.26 28.91 10.82
N HIS A 142 -25.96 29.23 10.86
CA HIS A 142 -25.07 29.31 9.71
C HIS A 142 -23.94 28.27 9.77
N THR A 143 -23.59 27.75 10.95
CA THR A 143 -22.42 26.88 11.13
C THR A 143 -22.80 25.47 11.58
N ALA A 144 -22.53 24.48 10.73
CA ALA A 144 -22.56 23.07 11.08
C ALA A 144 -21.22 22.63 11.69
N TYR A 145 -21.27 21.85 12.76
CA TYR A 145 -20.11 21.23 13.40
C TYR A 145 -20.23 19.71 13.35
N LEU A 146 -19.17 19.07 12.89
CA LEU A 146 -19.13 17.63 12.61
C LEU A 146 -17.86 17.03 13.20
N VAL A 147 -17.99 16.10 14.12
CA VAL A 147 -16.89 15.26 14.63
C VAL A 147 -16.79 14.03 13.75
N VAL A 148 -15.62 13.80 13.14
CA VAL A 148 -15.36 12.63 12.30
C VAL A 148 -14.23 11.82 12.93
N PRO A 149 -14.53 10.78 13.73
CA PRO A 149 -13.52 9.92 14.34
C PRO A 149 -12.77 9.06 13.31
N GLY A 150 -11.73 8.37 13.75
CA GLY A 150 -11.04 7.40 12.92
C GLY A 150 -11.89 6.15 12.68
N CYS A 151 -11.78 5.53 11.50
CA CYS A 151 -12.52 4.30 11.17
C CYS A 151 -11.58 3.10 11.24
N ALA A 152 -11.63 2.35 12.35
CA ALA A 152 -10.82 1.14 12.54
C ALA A 152 -11.46 -0.14 11.96
N ALA A 153 -12.65 -0.04 11.37
CA ALA A 153 -13.38 -1.18 10.84
C ALA A 153 -12.66 -1.83 9.65
N SER A 154 -12.77 -3.14 9.56
CA SER A 154 -12.25 -3.95 8.43
C SER A 154 -13.35 -4.70 7.69
N ALA A 155 -14.47 -4.99 8.36
CA ALA A 155 -15.58 -5.72 7.77
C ALA A 155 -16.36 -4.80 6.80
N PRO A 156 -16.73 -5.27 5.59
CA PRO A 156 -17.46 -4.46 4.61
C PRO A 156 -18.74 -3.82 5.15
N GLU A 157 -19.49 -4.53 5.98
CA GLU A 157 -20.73 -4.08 6.61
C GLU A 157 -20.50 -2.91 7.58
N ASP A 158 -19.44 -2.96 8.37
CA ASP A 158 -19.10 -1.91 9.34
C ASP A 158 -18.56 -0.66 8.64
N LEU A 159 -17.76 -0.86 7.58
CA LEU A 159 -17.31 0.23 6.72
C LEU A 159 -18.50 0.95 6.07
N LEU A 160 -19.48 0.20 5.59
CA LEU A 160 -20.70 0.74 5.00
C LEU A 160 -21.56 1.46 6.05
N ALA A 161 -21.70 0.89 7.25
CA ALA A 161 -22.43 1.51 8.35
C ALA A 161 -21.81 2.85 8.74
N TYR A 162 -20.49 2.92 8.86
CA TYR A 162 -19.77 4.17 9.12
C TYR A 162 -20.04 5.19 8.01
N ALA A 163 -19.83 4.83 6.74
CA ALA A 163 -20.03 5.73 5.61
C ALA A 163 -21.47 6.27 5.54
N ARG A 164 -22.47 5.42 5.76
CA ARG A 164 -23.89 5.81 5.79
C ARG A 164 -24.21 6.74 6.94
N SER A 165 -23.73 6.43 8.15
CA SER A 165 -23.97 7.29 9.32
C SER A 165 -23.44 8.72 9.12
N LEU A 166 -22.25 8.84 8.51
CA LEU A 166 -21.63 10.12 8.17
C LEU A 166 -22.43 10.85 7.09
N HIS A 167 -22.78 10.13 6.01
CA HIS A 167 -23.57 10.68 4.92
C HIS A 167 -24.93 11.21 5.38
N ASP A 168 -25.67 10.41 6.15
CA ASP A 168 -27.00 10.78 6.65
C ASP A 168 -26.92 11.96 7.61
N LEU A 169 -25.89 12.01 8.44
CA LEU A 169 -25.65 13.15 9.34
C LEU A 169 -25.35 14.42 8.57
N VAL A 170 -24.48 14.35 7.57
CA VAL A 170 -24.18 15.49 6.68
C VAL A 170 -25.44 15.93 5.94
N ALA A 171 -26.22 15.03 5.35
CA ALA A 171 -27.46 15.36 4.65
C ALA A 171 -28.49 16.03 5.57
N ARG A 172 -28.61 15.56 6.82
CA ARG A 172 -29.47 16.21 7.82
C ARG A 172 -29.04 17.64 8.11
N LEU A 173 -27.74 17.88 8.32
CA LEU A 173 -27.21 19.22 8.58
C LEU A 173 -27.30 20.11 7.33
N GLU A 174 -27.07 19.58 6.13
CA GLU A 174 -27.25 20.30 4.87
C GLU A 174 -28.68 20.80 4.67
N SER A 175 -29.69 20.05 5.14
CA SER A 175 -31.10 20.44 5.02
C SER A 175 -31.44 21.76 5.74
N THR A 176 -30.61 22.18 6.69
CA THR A 176 -30.76 23.47 7.40
C THR A 176 -30.04 24.62 6.69
N HIS A 177 -29.42 24.36 5.52
CA HIS A 177 -28.72 25.33 4.69
C HIS A 177 -27.61 26.11 5.42
N PRO A 178 -26.69 25.44 6.15
CA PRO A 178 -25.57 26.10 6.78
C PRO A 178 -24.66 26.72 5.71
N THR A 179 -24.09 27.89 6.00
CA THR A 179 -23.13 28.57 5.12
C THR A 179 -21.68 28.26 5.48
N GLY A 180 -21.44 27.60 6.63
CA GLY A 180 -20.13 27.19 7.11
C GLY A 180 -20.12 25.80 7.75
N TRP A 181 -18.97 25.12 7.63
CA TRP A 181 -18.71 23.80 8.21
C TRP A 181 -17.45 23.81 9.05
N ILE A 182 -17.54 23.25 10.25
CA ILE A 182 -16.39 22.90 11.08
C ILE A 182 -16.30 21.37 11.12
N ILE A 183 -15.23 20.83 10.54
CA ILE A 183 -14.95 19.40 10.56
C ILE A 183 -13.87 19.14 11.61
N ASP A 184 -14.27 18.55 12.72
CA ASP A 184 -13.40 18.22 13.84
C ASP A 184 -12.79 16.82 13.65
N LEU A 185 -11.47 16.82 13.45
CA LEU A 185 -10.65 15.63 13.27
C LEU A 185 -9.72 15.38 14.46
N ARG A 186 -9.87 16.10 15.59
CA ARG A 186 -8.95 16.02 16.72
C ARG A 186 -8.87 14.62 17.35
N LEU A 187 -9.95 13.85 17.26
CA LEU A 187 -10.03 12.46 17.74
C LEU A 187 -9.88 11.43 16.60
N ASN A 188 -9.48 11.88 15.42
CA ASN A 188 -9.29 11.01 14.25
C ASN A 188 -7.83 10.52 14.19
N GLY A 189 -7.59 9.32 14.72
CA GLY A 189 -6.29 8.64 14.61
C GLY A 189 -6.04 7.97 13.26
N GLY A 190 -6.89 8.19 12.25
CA GLY A 190 -6.81 7.55 10.93
C GLY A 190 -7.62 6.25 10.83
N GLY A 191 -7.05 5.26 10.13
CA GLY A 191 -7.71 4.00 9.79
C GLY A 191 -8.15 3.96 8.33
N ASN A 192 -9.30 3.33 8.05
CA ASN A 192 -9.82 3.23 6.69
C ASN A 192 -10.40 4.59 6.24
N LEU A 193 -9.70 5.23 5.30
CA LEU A 193 -10.07 6.53 4.75
C LEU A 193 -11.35 6.49 3.88
N TRP A 194 -11.61 5.38 3.20
CA TRP A 194 -12.72 5.28 2.23
C TRP A 194 -14.10 5.62 2.79
N PRO A 195 -14.55 5.03 3.91
CA PRO A 195 -15.86 5.36 4.46
C PRO A 195 -15.96 6.82 4.92
N MET A 196 -14.84 7.44 5.33
CA MET A 196 -14.81 8.86 5.68
C MET A 196 -15.02 9.75 4.45
N LEU A 197 -14.29 9.48 3.35
CA LEU A 197 -14.43 10.23 2.09
C LEU A 197 -15.83 10.09 1.49
N LEU A 198 -16.39 8.87 1.52
CA LEU A 198 -17.74 8.60 1.02
C LEU A 198 -18.81 9.35 1.81
N GLY A 199 -18.68 9.41 3.14
CA GLY A 199 -19.60 10.16 3.99
C GLY A 199 -19.50 11.67 3.82
N LEU A 200 -18.29 12.20 3.58
CA LEU A 200 -18.02 13.64 3.43
C LEU A 200 -18.14 14.15 1.98
N GLN A 201 -18.50 13.29 1.03
CA GLN A 201 -18.45 13.62 -0.39
C GLN A 201 -19.23 14.90 -0.77
N SER A 202 -20.29 15.25 -0.02
CA SER A 202 -21.15 16.39 -0.35
C SER A 202 -20.58 17.72 0.13
N VAL A 203 -19.76 17.70 1.18
CA VAL A 203 -19.07 18.86 1.74
C VAL A 203 -17.71 19.07 1.06
N LEU A 204 -17.03 18.00 0.64
CA LEU A 204 -15.73 18.09 -0.03
C LEU A 204 -15.81 18.85 -1.37
N PRO A 205 -14.75 19.58 -1.75
CA PRO A 205 -14.70 20.25 -3.04
C PRO A 205 -14.71 19.24 -4.19
N GLU A 206 -15.27 19.64 -5.32
CA GLU A 206 -15.18 18.89 -6.57
C GLU A 206 -13.73 18.80 -7.06
N GLY A 207 -13.38 17.67 -7.65
CA GLY A 207 -12.03 17.42 -8.16
C GLY A 207 -11.16 16.62 -7.21
N VAL A 208 -9.85 16.65 -7.46
CA VAL A 208 -8.87 15.85 -6.71
C VAL A 208 -8.79 16.34 -5.25
N VAL A 209 -9.09 15.45 -4.30
CA VAL A 209 -8.99 15.68 -2.85
C VAL A 209 -7.78 14.98 -2.23
N MET A 210 -7.20 13.99 -2.91
CA MET A 210 -5.99 13.31 -2.45
C MET A 210 -5.14 12.83 -3.62
N THR A 211 -3.81 12.90 -3.48
CA THR A 211 -2.86 12.31 -4.42
C THR A 211 -1.91 11.40 -3.65
N SER A 212 -1.70 10.18 -4.15
CA SER A 212 -0.72 9.24 -3.61
C SER A 212 0.50 9.19 -4.52
N LEU A 213 1.68 9.19 -3.90
CA LEU A 213 2.97 9.16 -4.57
C LEU A 213 3.74 7.89 -4.17
N ASP A 214 4.56 7.39 -5.10
CA ASP A 214 5.68 6.47 -4.84
C ASP A 214 6.97 7.17 -5.27
N GLY A 215 7.80 7.54 -4.30
CA GLY A 215 8.85 8.55 -4.49
C GLY A 215 8.25 9.86 -5.01
N SER A 216 8.73 10.32 -6.16
CA SER A 216 8.20 11.49 -6.88
C SER A 216 7.08 11.15 -7.88
N THR A 217 6.73 9.88 -8.04
CA THR A 217 5.79 9.43 -9.07
C THR A 217 4.37 9.40 -8.53
N VAL A 218 3.43 10.05 -9.23
CA VAL A 218 2.00 9.93 -8.92
C VAL A 218 1.53 8.53 -9.26
N VAL A 219 1.03 7.79 -8.27
CA VAL A 219 0.46 6.44 -8.46
C VAL A 219 -1.06 6.46 -8.44
N ASN A 220 -1.68 7.41 -7.75
CA ASN A 220 -3.12 7.52 -7.65
C ASN A 220 -3.57 8.95 -7.38
N ARG A 221 -4.74 9.32 -7.90
CA ARG A 221 -5.48 10.52 -7.51
C ARG A 221 -6.89 10.13 -7.12
N ILE A 222 -7.36 10.65 -6.00
CA ILE A 222 -8.72 10.45 -5.53
C ILE A 222 -9.42 11.79 -5.56
N GLY A 223 -10.62 11.81 -6.13
CA GLY A 223 -11.40 13.04 -6.26
C GLY A 223 -12.90 12.84 -6.21
N ILE A 224 -13.61 13.94 -6.03
CA ILE A 224 -15.06 14.03 -6.05
C ILE A 224 -15.52 14.39 -7.46
N ASP A 225 -16.30 13.53 -8.10
CA ASP A 225 -16.86 13.76 -9.44
C ASP A 225 -18.36 14.10 -9.35
N PRO A 226 -18.76 15.32 -9.72
CA PRO A 226 -20.15 15.75 -9.66
C PRO A 226 -21.07 14.99 -10.62
N SER A 227 -20.54 14.43 -11.71
CA SER A 227 -21.34 13.67 -12.69
C SER A 227 -21.86 12.33 -12.15
N THR A 228 -21.33 11.87 -11.02
CA THR A 228 -21.73 10.62 -10.36
C THR A 228 -22.61 10.82 -9.12
N ARG A 229 -22.94 12.08 -8.80
CA ARG A 229 -23.79 12.44 -7.66
C ARG A 229 -25.25 12.16 -8.02
N THR A 230 -25.75 10.95 -7.71
CA THR A 230 -27.18 10.65 -7.81
C THR A 230 -27.89 10.97 -6.50
N PRO A 231 -29.20 11.33 -6.51
CA PRO A 231 -29.97 11.62 -5.30
C PRO A 231 -30.04 10.44 -4.32
N PHE A 232 -29.75 9.23 -4.79
CA PHE A 232 -29.70 8.01 -3.98
C PHE A 232 -28.61 7.07 -4.52
N GLY A 233 -27.40 7.15 -3.96
CA GLY A 233 -26.59 5.94 -3.77
C GLY A 233 -25.52 5.55 -4.80
N SER A 234 -25.02 6.44 -5.67
CA SER A 234 -23.74 6.19 -6.38
C SER A 234 -22.63 7.11 -5.89
N THR A 235 -21.50 6.50 -5.52
CA THR A 235 -20.33 7.13 -4.88
C THR A 235 -19.70 8.22 -5.77
N GLY A 236 -19.67 9.46 -5.30
CA GLY A 236 -18.98 10.57 -5.95
C GLY A 236 -17.45 10.47 -5.90
N VAL A 237 -16.89 9.51 -5.14
CA VAL A 237 -15.45 9.32 -4.99
C VAL A 237 -14.92 8.45 -6.14
N LYS A 238 -14.03 9.02 -6.97
CA LYS A 238 -13.33 8.30 -8.05
C LYS A 238 -11.86 8.13 -7.74
N VAL A 239 -11.33 6.99 -8.17
CA VAL A 239 -9.91 6.64 -8.12
C VAL A 239 -9.37 6.72 -9.54
N GLN A 240 -8.49 7.69 -9.80
CA GLN A 240 -7.88 7.90 -11.09
C GLN A 240 -6.43 7.38 -11.07
N ARG A 241 -6.16 6.40 -11.94
CA ARG A 241 -4.80 5.95 -12.22
C ARG A 241 -4.08 6.92 -13.18
N PRO A 242 -2.73 6.94 -13.23
CA PRO A 242 -1.95 8.00 -13.88
C PRO A 242 -2.26 8.25 -15.37
N ASN A 243 -2.86 7.30 -16.09
CA ASN A 243 -3.12 7.36 -17.53
C ASN A 243 -4.61 7.48 -17.91
N SER A 244 -5.50 7.86 -16.99
CA SER A 244 -6.92 8.14 -17.30
C SER A 244 -7.15 9.64 -17.56
N PRO A 245 -8.17 10.04 -18.35
CA PRO A 245 -8.51 11.45 -18.51
C PRO A 245 -8.76 12.15 -17.16
N GLY A 246 -8.25 13.38 -17.03
CA GLY A 246 -8.08 14.11 -15.76
C GLY A 246 -9.38 14.47 -15.04
N LEU A 247 -9.45 14.20 -13.73
CA LEU A 247 -10.36 14.90 -12.83
C LEU A 247 -9.96 16.38 -12.77
N PRO A 248 -10.91 17.32 -12.96
CA PRO A 248 -10.61 18.74 -12.88
C PRO A 248 -10.14 19.12 -11.47
N ILE A 249 -9.22 20.07 -11.35
CA ILE A 249 -8.88 20.72 -10.06
C ILE A 249 -9.78 21.95 -9.96
N ARG A 250 -10.67 22.00 -8.96
CA ARG A 250 -11.51 23.17 -8.66
C ARG A 250 -11.44 23.51 -7.17
N SER A 251 -11.50 24.78 -6.81
CA SER A 251 -11.37 25.25 -5.43
C SER A 251 -12.59 26.06 -4.93
N ARG A 252 -13.11 25.69 -3.74
CA ARG A 252 -13.87 26.40 -2.67
C ARG A 252 -14.82 25.43 -1.91
N PRO A 253 -15.21 25.60 -0.62
CA PRO A 253 -15.06 26.74 0.31
C PRO A 253 -13.94 26.59 1.37
N THR A 254 -13.87 27.53 2.32
CA THR A 254 -12.91 27.57 3.44
C THR A 254 -13.20 26.47 4.45
N PHE A 255 -12.25 25.55 4.64
CA PHE A 255 -12.27 24.56 5.71
C PHE A 255 -11.34 25.00 6.82
N VAL A 256 -11.81 24.93 8.06
CA VAL A 256 -10.95 25.03 9.23
C VAL A 256 -10.90 23.65 9.86
N SER A 257 -9.85 22.89 9.55
CA SER A 257 -9.50 21.67 10.28
C SER A 257 -8.58 22.04 11.43
N HIS A 258 -8.88 21.54 12.63
CA HIS A 258 -7.95 21.58 13.76
C HIS A 258 -7.41 20.18 13.96
N THR A 259 -6.12 19.99 13.71
CA THR A 259 -5.36 18.81 14.11
C THR A 259 -4.50 19.19 15.32
N HIS A 260 -4.48 18.37 16.37
CA HIS A 260 -3.45 18.47 17.39
C HIS A 260 -2.29 17.60 16.93
N GLU A 261 -1.31 18.19 16.25
CA GLU A 261 -0.07 17.49 15.93
C GLU A 261 0.76 17.35 17.21
N SER A 262 1.20 16.13 17.53
CA SER A 262 2.17 15.92 18.61
C SER A 262 3.51 16.58 18.22
N PRO A 263 4.15 17.35 19.11
CA PRO A 263 5.34 18.17 18.78
C PRO A 263 6.61 17.39 18.37
N SER A 264 6.57 16.06 18.29
CA SER A 264 7.73 15.24 17.90
C SER A 264 7.96 15.11 16.39
N SER A 265 7.11 15.71 15.54
CA SER A 265 7.16 15.52 14.07
C SER A 265 8.07 16.48 13.30
N TRP A 266 8.71 17.47 13.94
CA TRP A 266 9.57 18.43 13.23
C TRP A 266 10.85 18.76 14.02
N ALA A 267 11.78 17.81 14.06
CA ALA A 267 13.15 18.08 14.47
C ALA A 267 14.16 17.30 13.61
N VAL A 268 14.31 17.70 12.35
CA VAL A 268 15.56 17.57 11.59
C VAL A 268 15.65 18.90 10.82
N GLY A 269 16.43 19.88 11.26
CA GLY A 269 17.89 19.87 11.30
C GLY A 269 18.35 20.79 10.18
N ARG A 270 18.81 21.99 10.55
CA ARG A 270 19.47 22.95 9.65
C ARG A 270 20.77 22.40 9.09
#